data_AF-Q0S875-F1
#
_entry.id   AF-Q0S875-F1
#
_cell.length_a   1.000
_cell.length_b   1.000
_cell.length_c   1.000
_cell.angle_alpha   90.00
_cell.angle_beta   90.00
_cell.angle_gamma   90.00
#
_symmetry.space_group_name_H-M   'P 1'
#
loop_
_entity.id
_entity.type
_entity.pdbx_description
1 polymer ?
#
loop_
_entity_poly.entity_id
_entity_poly.type
_entity_poly.pdbx_seq_one_letter_code
_entity_poly.pdbx_strand_id
1 'polypeptide(L)'
;MAGPEAPEAGWKAFTENITGGGRLELDPAGIEQCIKLCQEHADLMGDLADNARQKLRAADLGIGEQDIDSAKQLARKFDEKAIGGGDIEFANTAVGLFGAHQTYAKDMKSMFEAVLARYNEQDAAIASSLGSVGGNL
;
A
#
# COMPACT_ATOMS: atom_id res chain seq x y z
N MET A 1 12.85 -17.02 6.44
CA MET A 1 13.59 -15.81 6.00
C MET A 1 12.74 -14.64 6.45
N ALA A 2 13.22 -13.83 7.39
CA ALA A 2 12.49 -12.65 7.85
C ALA A 2 12.29 -11.73 6.64
N GLY A 3 11.03 -11.38 6.34
CA GLY A 3 10.74 -10.32 5.37
C GLY A 3 11.41 -9.01 5.79
N PRO A 4 11.64 -8.06 4.88
CA PRO A 4 12.17 -6.77 5.26
C PRO A 4 11.23 -6.19 6.32
N GLU A 5 11.71 -6.08 7.55
CA GLU A 5 11.01 -5.34 8.59
C GLU A 5 10.76 -3.95 8.00
N ALA A 6 9.49 -3.62 7.78
CA ALA A 6 9.13 -2.23 7.52
C ALA A 6 9.81 -1.41 8.63
N PRO A 7 10.54 -0.33 8.30
CA PRO A 7 11.36 0.34 9.29
C PRO A 7 10.43 1.10 10.24
N GLU A 8 9.86 0.41 11.23
CA GLU A 8 9.05 1.00 12.30
C GLU A 8 9.81 2.15 12.98
N ALA A 9 11.14 2.04 13.02
CA ALA A 9 12.06 3.05 13.51
C ALA A 9 12.07 4.36 12.70
N GLY A 10 11.84 4.31 11.38
CA GLY A 10 11.75 5.51 10.54
C GLY A 10 10.41 6.23 10.70
N TRP A 11 9.33 5.45 10.86
CA TRP A 11 7.96 5.96 10.89
C TRP A 11 7.57 6.54 12.24
N LYS A 12 8.03 5.95 13.34
CA LYS A 12 7.84 6.49 14.69
C LYS A 12 8.57 7.84 14.86
N ALA A 13 9.77 7.95 14.30
CA ALA A 13 10.54 9.20 14.31
C ALA A 13 9.90 10.32 13.46
N PHE A 14 9.27 9.97 12.33
CA PHE A 14 8.51 10.92 11.50
C PHE A 14 7.25 11.42 12.22
N THR A 15 6.47 10.50 12.80
CA THR A 15 5.24 10.85 13.55
C THR A 15 5.53 11.63 14.83
N GLU A 16 6.57 11.26 15.60
CA GLU A 16 7.01 12.00 16.79
C GLU A 16 7.45 13.45 16.44
N ASN A 17 8.19 13.65 15.34
CA ASN A 17 8.56 14.99 14.86
C ASN A 17 7.34 15.84 14.43
N ILE A 18 6.34 15.20 13.82
CA ILE A 18 5.09 15.87 13.39
C ILE A 18 4.24 16.28 14.59
N THR A 19 4.15 15.44 15.63
CA THR A 19 3.38 15.76 16.85
C THR A 19 4.10 16.68 17.83
N GLY A 20 5.42 16.83 17.71
CA GLY A 20 6.29 17.53 18.68
C GLY A 20 6.34 19.06 18.57
N GLY A 21 5.53 19.70 17.73
CA GLY A 21 5.39 21.17 17.71
C GLY A 21 6.37 21.93 16.82
N GLY A 22 7.13 21.24 15.95
CA GLY A 22 7.85 21.91 14.86
C GLY A 22 6.86 22.26 13.74
N ARG A 23 6.70 23.56 13.44
CA ARG A 23 5.80 24.04 12.36
C ARG A 23 6.05 23.25 11.08
N LEU A 24 5.09 22.42 10.73
CA LEU A 24 4.98 21.82 9.42
C LEU A 24 4.65 22.95 8.43
N GLU A 25 5.65 23.39 7.66
CA GLU A 25 5.38 23.98 6.34
C GLU A 25 4.90 22.85 5.42
N LEU A 26 3.71 22.31 5.70
CA LEU A 26 3.03 21.38 4.82
C LEU A 26 2.30 22.18 3.77
N ASP A 27 2.54 21.83 2.51
CA ASP A 27 1.65 22.17 1.40
C ASP A 27 0.48 21.17 1.38
N PRO A 28 -0.75 21.58 1.76
CA PRO A 28 -1.91 20.68 1.79
C PRO A 28 -2.21 20.07 0.42
N ALA A 29 -1.99 20.84 -0.66
CA ALA A 29 -2.18 20.35 -2.02
C ALA A 29 -1.18 19.23 -2.36
N GLY A 30 0.05 19.33 -1.86
CA GLY A 30 1.06 18.28 -1.97
C GLY A 30 0.63 16.99 -1.25
N ILE A 31 0.05 17.09 -0.04
CA ILE A 31 -0.44 15.91 0.69
C ILE A 31 -1.64 15.28 -0.01
N GLU A 32 -2.59 16.10 -0.47
CA GLU A 32 -3.76 15.62 -1.24
C GLU A 32 -3.31 14.88 -2.51
N GLN A 33 -2.30 15.38 -3.21
CA GLN A 33 -1.72 14.71 -4.35
C GLN A 33 -1.06 13.37 -3.97
N CYS A 34 -0.36 13.31 -2.83
CA CYS A 34 0.19 12.05 -2.31
C CYS A 34 -0.90 11.03 -1.97
N ILE A 35 -2.00 11.45 -1.33
CA ILE A 35 -3.17 10.61 -1.03
C ILE A 35 -3.73 10.01 -2.33
N LYS A 36 -3.91 10.85 -3.35
CA LYS A 36 -4.41 10.43 -4.66
C LYS A 36 -3.49 9.40 -5.31
N LEU A 37 -2.18 9.66 -5.35
CA LEU A 37 -1.21 8.74 -5.94
C LEU A 37 -1.15 7.40 -5.18
N CYS A 38 -1.28 7.42 -3.85
CA CYS A 38 -1.34 6.20 -3.05
C CYS A 38 -2.61 5.39 -3.37
N GLN A 39 -3.75 6.06 -3.54
CA GLN A 39 -5.00 5.41 -3.93
C GLN A 39 -4.91 4.80 -5.34
N GLU A 40 -4.43 5.56 -6.33
CA GLU A 40 -4.25 5.08 -7.70
C GLU A 40 -3.30 3.86 -7.75
N HIS A 41 -2.22 3.89 -6.97
CA HIS A 41 -1.31 2.76 -6.87
C HIS A 41 -1.96 1.54 -6.20
N ALA A 42 -2.73 1.75 -5.12
CA ALA A 42 -3.45 0.67 -4.44
C ALA A 42 -4.49 0.00 -5.36
N ASP A 43 -5.18 0.78 -6.18
CA ASP A 43 -6.17 0.29 -7.14
C ASP A 43 -5.47 -0.51 -8.25
N LEU A 44 -4.39 0.04 -8.84
CA LEU A 44 -3.61 -0.66 -9.84
C LEU A 44 -3.06 -2.01 -9.33
N MET A 45 -2.54 -2.04 -8.10
CA MET A 45 -2.05 -3.29 -7.50
C MET A 45 -3.18 -4.28 -7.23
N GLY A 46 -4.37 -3.81 -6.83
CA GLY A 46 -5.56 -4.64 -6.73
C GLY A 46 -5.95 -5.28 -8.07
N ASP A 47 -5.99 -4.47 -9.12
CA ASP A 47 -6.30 -4.93 -10.48
C ASP A 47 -5.28 -5.94 -10.98
N LEU A 48 -3.98 -5.74 -10.70
CA LEU A 48 -2.94 -6.72 -11.05
C LEU A 48 -3.07 -8.02 -10.27
N ALA A 49 -3.44 -7.97 -8.99
CA ALA A 49 -3.69 -9.16 -8.19
C ALA A 49 -4.88 -9.97 -8.75
N ASP A 50 -5.97 -9.29 -9.13
CA ASP A 50 -7.13 -9.95 -9.72
C ASP A 50 -6.85 -10.48 -11.12
N ASN A 51 -6.11 -9.73 -11.95
CA ASN A 51 -5.65 -10.21 -13.24
C ASN A 51 -4.73 -11.43 -13.11
N ALA A 52 -3.80 -11.44 -12.14
CA ALA A 52 -2.95 -12.59 -11.88
C ALA A 52 -3.80 -13.81 -11.50
N ARG A 53 -4.80 -13.63 -10.63
CA ARG A 53 -5.72 -14.70 -10.23
C ARG A 53 -6.51 -15.29 -11.41
N GLN A 54 -6.92 -14.45 -12.35
CA GLN A 54 -7.76 -14.86 -13.47
C GLN A 54 -6.96 -15.39 -14.66
N LYS A 55 -5.81 -14.79 -14.96
CA LYS A 55 -5.09 -14.99 -16.23
C LYS A 55 -3.83 -15.83 -16.11
N LEU A 56 -3.19 -15.87 -14.94
CA LEU A 56 -1.98 -16.66 -14.74
C LEU A 56 -2.29 -18.06 -14.20
N ARG A 57 -3.57 -18.38 -14.01
CA ARG A 57 -4.00 -19.70 -13.62
C ARG A 57 -3.71 -20.69 -14.75
N ALA A 58 -2.82 -21.64 -14.49
CA ALA A 58 -2.27 -22.54 -15.49
C ALA A 58 -2.77 -23.98 -15.25
N ALA A 59 -4.06 -24.22 -15.54
CA ALA A 59 -4.61 -25.57 -15.48
C ALA A 59 -4.06 -26.47 -16.61
N ASP A 60 -3.74 -25.87 -17.76
CA ASP A 60 -3.13 -26.48 -18.93
C ASP A 60 -2.35 -25.39 -19.70
N LEU A 61 -1.06 -25.61 -19.95
CA LEU A 61 -0.18 -24.74 -20.74
C LEU A 61 0.04 -25.28 -22.17
N GLY A 62 -0.48 -26.46 -22.51
CA GLY A 62 -0.33 -27.08 -23.82
C GLY A 62 1.10 -27.53 -24.15
N ILE A 63 1.90 -27.84 -23.12
CA ILE A 63 3.30 -28.32 -23.24
C ILE A 63 3.42 -29.85 -23.15
N GLY A 64 2.31 -30.58 -23.23
CA GLY A 64 2.28 -32.05 -23.21
C GLY A 64 1.84 -32.63 -21.87
N GLU A 65 1.07 -31.89 -21.09
CA GLU A 65 0.54 -32.26 -19.77
C GLU A 65 -0.35 -33.49 -19.80
N GLN A 66 -0.83 -33.96 -20.96
CA GLN A 66 -1.59 -35.21 -21.01
C GLN A 66 -0.68 -36.43 -20.94
N ASP A 67 0.51 -36.35 -21.55
CA ASP A 67 1.38 -37.49 -21.82
C ASP A 67 2.71 -37.45 -21.04
N ILE A 68 3.08 -36.28 -20.51
CA ILE A 68 4.38 -36.05 -19.87
C ILE A 68 4.18 -35.58 -18.42
N ASP A 69 4.59 -36.40 -17.45
CA ASP A 69 4.40 -36.07 -16.03
C ASP A 69 5.23 -34.85 -15.57
N SER A 70 6.41 -34.62 -16.15
CA SER A 70 7.18 -33.41 -15.87
C SER A 70 6.49 -32.15 -16.39
N ALA A 71 5.75 -32.23 -17.51
CA ALA A 71 4.94 -31.14 -18.03
C ALA A 71 3.76 -30.81 -17.09
N LYS A 72 3.05 -31.84 -16.59
CA LYS A 72 2.01 -31.67 -15.56
C LYS A 72 2.55 -30.95 -14.31
N GLN A 73 3.71 -31.39 -13.83
CA GLN A 73 4.34 -30.77 -12.66
C GLN A 73 4.76 -29.33 -12.93
N LEU A 74 5.23 -29.01 -14.14
CA LEU A 74 5.59 -27.65 -14.51
C LEU A 74 4.35 -26.74 -14.56
N ALA A 75 3.28 -27.17 -15.22
CA ALA A 75 2.01 -26.42 -15.25
C ALA A 75 1.47 -26.14 -13.85
N ARG A 76 1.48 -27.17 -12.98
CA ARG A 76 1.13 -27.03 -11.57
C ARG A 76 2.00 -26.01 -10.83
N LYS A 77 3.33 -26.01 -11.03
CA LYS A 77 4.23 -25.04 -10.39
C LYS A 77 4.00 -23.62 -10.89
N PHE A 78 3.65 -23.43 -12.16
CA PHE A 78 3.26 -22.13 -12.69
C PHE A 78 1.98 -21.62 -12.00
N ASP A 79 0.98 -22.49 -11.85
CA ASP A 79 -0.26 -22.17 -11.14
C ASP A 79 0.02 -21.79 -9.67
N GLU A 80 0.78 -22.62 -8.96
CA GLU A 80 1.16 -22.39 -7.56
C GLU A 80 1.96 -21.08 -7.40
N LYS A 81 2.82 -20.72 -8.36
CA LYS A 81 3.58 -19.46 -8.33
C LYS A 81 2.71 -18.23 -8.62
N ALA A 82 1.68 -18.39 -9.43
CA ALA A 82 0.77 -17.32 -9.77
C ALA A 82 -0.16 -16.97 -8.59
N ILE A 83 -0.85 -17.98 -8.05
CA ILE A 83 -1.97 -17.76 -7.11
C ILE A 83 -1.77 -18.39 -5.73
N GLY A 84 -0.73 -19.20 -5.55
CA GLY A 84 -0.47 -19.98 -4.33
C GLY A 84 -0.94 -21.42 -4.42
N GLY A 85 -0.52 -22.21 -3.44
CA GLY A 85 -0.76 -23.66 -3.39
C GLY A 85 0.53 -24.44 -3.11
N GLY A 86 0.37 -25.71 -2.73
CA GLY A 86 1.51 -26.55 -2.35
C GLY A 86 2.30 -25.95 -1.19
N ASP A 87 3.63 -25.87 -1.35
CA ASP A 87 4.57 -25.37 -0.35
C ASP A 87 5.01 -23.92 -0.59
N ILE A 88 4.39 -23.20 -1.55
CA ILE A 88 4.71 -21.80 -1.82
C ILE A 88 3.96 -20.90 -0.84
N GLU A 89 4.71 -20.19 0.02
CA GLU A 89 4.15 -19.15 0.88
C GLU A 89 3.43 -18.11 0.03
N PHE A 90 2.22 -17.71 0.45
CA PHE A 90 1.36 -16.80 -0.31
C PHE A 90 2.07 -15.49 -0.68
N ALA A 91 2.89 -14.93 0.22
CA ALA A 91 3.67 -13.72 -0.02
C ALA A 91 4.64 -13.83 -1.21
N ASN A 92 5.04 -15.05 -1.59
CA ASN A 92 5.94 -15.32 -2.70
C ASN A 92 5.20 -15.61 -4.02
N THR A 93 3.89 -15.40 -4.07
CA THR A 93 3.06 -15.55 -5.27
C THR A 93 2.85 -14.20 -5.96
N ALA A 94 2.45 -14.19 -7.23
CA ALA A 94 2.12 -12.95 -7.92
C ALA A 94 0.96 -12.21 -7.23
N VAL A 95 -0.11 -12.94 -6.87
CA VAL A 95 -1.25 -12.38 -6.13
C VAL A 95 -0.82 -11.81 -4.78
N GLY A 96 0.00 -12.54 -4.02
CA GLY A 96 0.48 -12.10 -2.72
C GLY A 96 1.39 -10.88 -2.80
N LEU A 97 2.28 -10.82 -3.78
CA LEU A 97 3.15 -9.67 -4.03
C LEU A 97 2.31 -8.41 -4.31
N PHE A 98 1.38 -8.47 -5.26
CA PHE A 98 0.52 -7.34 -5.58
C PHE A 98 -0.37 -6.95 -4.41
N GLY A 99 -0.92 -7.93 -3.68
CA GLY A 99 -1.68 -7.67 -2.45
C GLY A 99 -0.86 -6.97 -1.36
N ALA A 100 0.41 -7.34 -1.18
CA ALA A 100 1.30 -6.67 -0.23
C ALA A 100 1.56 -5.21 -0.62
N HIS A 101 1.83 -4.94 -1.90
CA HIS A 101 2.00 -3.57 -2.41
C HIS A 101 0.71 -2.74 -2.27
N GLN A 102 -0.45 -3.33 -2.53
CA GLN A 102 -1.74 -2.68 -2.31
C GLN A 102 -1.92 -2.27 -0.84
N THR A 103 -1.65 -3.19 0.10
CA THR A 103 -1.76 -2.90 1.54
C THR A 103 -0.83 -1.77 1.95
N TYR A 104 0.44 -1.85 1.54
CA TYR A 104 1.43 -0.81 1.82
C TYR A 104 1.00 0.57 1.32
N ALA A 105 0.43 0.64 0.11
CA ALA A 105 -0.10 1.89 -0.45
C ALA A 105 -1.28 2.45 0.35
N LYS A 106 -2.18 1.58 0.84
CA LYS A 106 -3.32 1.98 1.69
C LYS A 106 -2.87 2.46 3.07
N ASP A 107 -1.85 1.84 3.64
CA ASP A 107 -1.28 2.25 4.93
C ASP A 107 -0.65 3.64 4.80
N MET A 108 0.14 3.85 3.75
CA MET A 108 0.73 5.15 3.45
C MET A 108 -0.32 6.24 3.16
N LYS A 109 -1.40 5.92 2.44
CA LYS A 109 -2.55 6.81 2.25
C LYS A 109 -3.15 7.24 3.59
N SER A 110 -3.44 6.27 4.46
CA SER A 110 -4.06 6.51 5.78
C SER A 110 -3.19 7.43 6.64
N MET A 111 -1.86 7.32 6.53
CA MET A 111 -0.94 8.24 7.20
C MET A 111 -1.03 9.66 6.66
N PHE A 112 -1.03 9.85 5.34
CA PHE A 112 -1.18 11.18 4.74
C PHE A 112 -2.52 11.82 5.11
N GLU A 113 -3.61 11.04 5.15
CA GLU A 113 -4.92 11.50 5.61
C GLU A 113 -4.87 11.95 7.08
N ALA A 114 -4.20 11.20 7.95
CA ALA A 114 -4.04 11.58 9.35
C ALA A 114 -3.22 12.87 9.52
N VAL A 115 -2.15 13.04 8.73
CA VAL A 115 -1.33 14.27 8.75
C VAL A 115 -2.13 15.47 8.27
N LEU A 116 -2.87 15.34 7.17
CA LEU A 116 -3.71 16.42 6.64
C LEU A 116 -4.82 16.83 7.63
N ALA A 117 -5.45 15.85 8.29
CA ALA A 117 -6.45 16.12 9.31
C ALA A 117 -5.86 16.94 10.48
N ARG A 118 -4.67 16.57 10.97
CA ARG A 118 -3.97 17.31 12.03
C ARG A 118 -3.59 18.72 11.61
N TYR A 119 -3.14 18.89 10.37
CA TYR A 119 -2.83 20.22 9.83
C TYR A 119 -4.08 21.12 9.82
N ASN A 120 -5.20 20.61 9.31
CA ASN A 120 -6.45 21.35 9.25
C ASN A 120 -7.01 21.70 10.64
N GLU A 121 -6.87 20.81 11.62
CA GLU A 121 -7.22 21.08 13.04
C GLU A 121 -6.40 22.25 13.61
N GLN A 122 -5.09 22.27 13.35
CA GLN A 122 -4.20 23.33 13.84
C GLN A 122 -4.48 24.67 13.16
N ASP A 123 -4.69 24.68 11.84
CA ASP A 123 -4.99 25.90 11.10
C ASP A 123 -6.31 26.53 11.56
N ALA A 124 -7.34 25.70 11.77
CA ALA A 124 -8.62 26.16 12.31
C ALA A 124 -8.49 26.74 13.74
N ALA A 125 -7.67 26.12 14.60
CA ALA A 125 -7.41 26.62 15.95
C ALA A 125 -6.68 27.98 15.93
N ILE A 126 -5.68 28.13 15.05
CA ILE A 126 -4.96 29.40 14.87
C ILE A 126 -5.90 30.49 14.36
N ALA A 127 -6.70 30.20 13.32
CA ALA A 127 -7.68 31.14 12.77
C ALA A 127 -8.71 31.58 13.83
N SER A 128 -9.21 30.66 14.66
CA SER A 128 -10.13 30.97 15.75
C SER A 128 -9.50 31.88 16.81
N SER A 129 -8.26 31.61 17.21
CA SER A 129 -7.54 32.45 18.17
C SER A 129 -7.29 33.87 17.66
N LEU A 130 -6.88 34.02 16.40
CA LEU A 130 -6.66 35.34 15.76
C LEU A 130 -7.96 36.14 15.63
N GLY A 131 -9.06 35.47 15.25
CA GLY A 131 -10.39 36.09 15.19
C GLY A 131 -10.87 36.61 16.56
N SER A 132 -10.58 35.89 17.64
CA SER A 132 -10.93 36.31 19.00
C SER A 132 -10.11 37.52 19.49
N VAL A 133 -8.86 37.66 19.04
CA VAL A 133 -7.98 38.79 19.38
C VAL A 133 -8.35 40.03 18.57
N GLY A 134 -8.72 39.86 17.29
CA GLY A 134 -9.17 40.96 16.43
C GLY A 134 -10.56 41.51 16.74
N GLY A 135 -11.43 40.73 17.38
CA GLY A 135 -12.77 41.17 17.80
C GLY A 135 -12.82 41.94 19.13
N ASN A 136 -11.68 42.10 19.81
CA ASN A 136 -11.55 42.76 21.11
C ASN A 136 -10.82 44.12 21.04
N LEU A 137 -10.70 44.69 19.83
CA LEU A 137 -10.21 46.04 19.54
C LEU A 137 -11.34 46.88 18.95
#